data_AF-A0A1H9U986-F1
#
_entry.id   AF-A0A1H9U986-F1
#
_cell.length_a   1.000
_cell.length_b   1.000
_cell.length_c   1.000
_cell.angle_alpha   90.00
_cell.angle_beta   90.00
_cell.angle_gamma   90.00
#
_symmetry.space_group_name_H-M   'P 1'
#
loop_
_entity.id
_entity.type
_entity.pdbx_description
1 polymer ?
#
loop_
_entity_poly.entity_id
_entity_poly.type
_entity_poly.pdbx_seq_one_letter_code
_entity_poly.pdbx_strand_id
1 'polypeptide(L)'
;MPIITLKDGTRINSAHVLKYQSLANRSTRFLLSDGTVVTGEPYGDPDEKFISTFPANAGFKAVYALPQKDGTFIYIERAVIAWMKAPAGNYPVFQGYEGDALPDYEVIVEPSGKVFDGDGDQFDSLDAWRSFYEEQNPVCESVVAA
;
A
#
# COMPACT_ATOMS: atom_id res chain seq x y z
N MET A 1 3.96 16.37 -8.72
CA MET A 1 5.22 15.85 -9.30
C MET A 1 6.02 15.19 -8.20
N PRO A 2 6.26 13.87 -8.26
CA PRO A 2 7.04 13.17 -7.24
C PRO A 2 8.50 13.66 -7.22
N ILE A 3 9.07 13.85 -6.04
CA ILE A 3 10.46 14.26 -5.84
C ILE A 3 11.25 13.09 -5.27
N ILE A 4 12.42 12.81 -5.86
CA ILE A 4 13.40 11.88 -5.31
C ILE A 4 14.36 12.71 -4.45
N THR A 5 14.45 12.39 -3.17
CA THR A 5 15.37 13.05 -2.22
C THR A 5 16.54 12.12 -1.96
N LEU A 6 17.75 12.63 -2.19
CA LEU A 6 19.01 11.95 -1.88
C LEU A 6 19.45 12.28 -0.45
N LYS A 7 20.26 11.40 0.15
CA LYS A 7 20.78 11.54 1.52
C LYS A 7 21.71 12.75 1.72
N ASP A 8 22.27 13.29 0.64
CA ASP A 8 23.06 14.53 0.65
C ASP A 8 22.19 15.80 0.61
N GLY A 9 20.86 15.65 0.59
CA GLY A 9 19.88 16.75 0.50
C GLY A 9 19.52 17.15 -0.93
N THR A 10 20.15 16.57 -1.95
CA THR A 10 19.82 16.82 -3.36
C THR A 10 18.39 16.35 -3.67
N ARG A 11 17.64 17.16 -4.43
CA ARG A 11 16.25 16.89 -4.81
C ARG A 11 16.15 16.79 -6.33
N ILE A 12 15.66 15.66 -6.83
CA ILE A 12 15.50 15.38 -8.26
C ILE A 12 14.01 15.32 -8.57
N ASN A 13 13.58 16.06 -9.60
CA ASN A 13 12.21 15.93 -10.10
C ASN A 13 12.11 14.68 -10.97
N SER A 14 11.31 13.70 -10.53
CA SER A 14 11.12 12.42 -11.22
C SER A 14 10.62 12.58 -12.66
N ALA A 15 9.86 13.63 -12.95
CA ALA A 15 9.35 13.91 -14.30
C ALA A 15 10.45 14.17 -15.34
N HIS A 16 11.66 14.52 -14.90
CA HIS A 16 12.81 14.75 -15.77
C HIS A 16 13.77 13.56 -15.84
N VAL A 17 13.53 12.49 -15.08
CA VAL A 17 14.39 11.30 -15.13
C VAL A 17 14.01 10.46 -16.34
N LEU A 18 14.94 10.30 -17.28
CA LEU A 18 14.77 9.46 -18.46
C LEU A 18 15.09 7.99 -18.18
N LYS A 19 16.09 7.77 -17.32
CA LYS A 19 16.58 6.44 -16.94
C LYS A 19 17.30 6.56 -15.60
N TYR A 20 17.23 5.51 -14.81
CA TYR A 20 18.10 5.37 -13.65
C TYR A 20 18.68 3.96 -13.55
N GLN A 21 19.74 3.82 -12.75
CA GLN A 21 20.40 2.53 -12.48
C GLN A 21 20.85 2.48 -11.02
N SER A 22 20.39 1.47 -10.30
CA SER A 22 20.87 1.13 -8.96
C SER A 22 22.26 0.49 -9.04
N LEU A 23 23.16 0.94 -8.18
CA LEU A 23 24.55 0.49 -8.10
C LEU A 23 24.77 -0.38 -6.85
N ALA A 24 25.82 -1.20 -6.86
CA ALA A 24 26.13 -2.13 -5.77
C ALA A 24 26.39 -1.43 -4.41
N ASN A 25 26.74 -0.15 -4.42
CA ASN A 25 27.03 0.66 -3.23
C ASN A 25 25.80 1.40 -2.69
N ARG A 26 24.58 0.94 -3.00
CA ARG A 26 23.30 1.60 -2.65
C ARG A 26 23.08 2.97 -3.27
N SER A 27 24.02 3.49 -4.05
CA SER A 27 23.80 4.70 -4.83
C SER A 27 22.97 4.40 -6.06
N THR A 28 22.27 5.41 -6.55
CA THR A 28 21.51 5.36 -7.79
C THR A 28 22.02 6.47 -8.71
N ARG A 29 22.22 6.12 -9.99
CA ARG A 29 22.59 7.05 -11.06
C ARG A 29 21.34 7.42 -11.85
N PHE A 30 21.03 8.71 -11.96
CA PHE A 30 19.88 9.26 -12.68
C PHE A 30 20.36 10.03 -13.91
N LEU A 31 19.81 9.71 -15.08
CA LEU A 31 19.96 10.50 -16.32
C LEU A 31 18.74 11.42 -16.47
N LEU A 32 18.98 12.72 -16.53
CA LEU A 32 17.94 13.73 -16.64
C LEU A 32 17.68 14.15 -18.10
N SER A 33 16.53 14.78 -18.35
CA SER A 33 16.10 15.20 -19.69
C SER A 33 16.96 16.27 -20.34
N ASP A 34 17.76 16.99 -19.56
CA ASP A 34 18.75 17.97 -20.01
C ASP A 34 20.13 17.34 -20.32
N GLY A 35 20.26 16.02 -20.15
CA GLY A 35 21.52 15.27 -20.32
C GLY A 35 22.38 15.23 -19.05
N THR A 36 21.99 15.91 -17.97
CA THR A 36 22.71 15.89 -16.70
C THR A 36 22.62 14.50 -16.06
N VAL A 37 23.71 14.09 -15.40
CA VAL A 37 23.76 12.85 -14.61
C VAL A 37 23.94 13.21 -13.14
N VAL A 38 23.01 12.75 -12.31
CA VAL A 38 23.09 12.88 -10.84
C VAL A 38 23.30 11.50 -10.23
N THR A 39 24.22 11.37 -9.28
CA THR A 39 24.47 10.10 -8.57
C THR A 39 24.42 10.32 -7.07
N GLY A 40 23.67 9.48 -6.35
CA GLY A 40 23.65 9.50 -4.89
C GLY A 40 22.71 8.44 -4.31
N GLU A 41 22.69 8.31 -2.99
CA GLU A 41 21.84 7.35 -2.28
C GLU A 41 20.46 7.97 -2.00
N PRO A 42 19.34 7.40 -2.50
CA PRO A 42 18.00 7.90 -2.22
C PRO A 42 17.52 7.54 -0.80
N TYR A 43 16.60 8.34 -0.24
CA TYR A 43 15.95 8.05 1.06
C TYR A 43 14.96 6.88 1.02
N GLY A 44 14.55 6.43 -0.17
CA GLY A 44 13.62 5.32 -0.37
C GLY A 44 13.78 4.74 -1.78
N ASP A 45 12.87 3.88 -2.21
CA ASP A 45 12.91 3.29 -3.55
C ASP A 45 12.55 4.33 -4.62
N PRO A 46 13.45 4.63 -5.58
CA PRO A 46 13.12 5.49 -6.71
C PRO A 46 11.94 5.00 -7.54
N ASP A 47 11.69 3.68 -7.63
CA ASP A 47 10.61 3.12 -8.46
C ASP A 47 9.24 3.67 -8.09
N GLU A 48 8.98 3.83 -6.79
CA GLU A 48 7.74 4.41 -6.28
C GLU A 48 7.44 5.79 -6.86
N LYS A 49 8.47 6.54 -7.25
CA LYS A 49 8.30 7.91 -7.76
C LYS A 49 7.90 7.92 -9.24
N PHE A 50 7.92 6.77 -9.91
CA PHE A 50 7.46 6.58 -11.28
C PHE A 50 6.10 5.87 -11.35
N ILE A 51 5.59 5.36 -10.23
CA ILE A 51 4.26 4.76 -10.14
C ILE A 51 3.20 5.87 -10.19
N SER A 52 2.31 5.77 -11.18
CA SER A 52 1.23 6.76 -11.36
C SER A 52 0.15 6.55 -10.32
N THR A 53 -0.22 7.63 -9.62
CA THR A 53 -1.39 7.66 -8.74
C THR A 53 -2.59 8.31 -9.43
N PHE A 54 -3.77 7.74 -9.27
CA PHE A 54 -5.02 8.31 -9.75
C PHE A 54 -6.08 8.30 -8.64
N PRO A 55 -6.96 9.32 -8.56
CA PRO A 55 -7.97 9.38 -7.51
C PRO A 55 -8.92 8.17 -7.54
N ALA A 56 -9.31 7.70 -6.34
CA ALA A 56 -10.34 6.70 -6.21
C ALA A 56 -11.73 7.34 -6.30
N ASN A 57 -12.72 6.61 -6.81
CA ASN A 57 -14.11 7.01 -6.66
C ASN A 57 -14.49 7.00 -5.17
N ALA A 58 -15.39 7.91 -4.78
CA ALA A 58 -15.85 7.94 -3.41
C ALA A 58 -16.59 6.64 -3.04
N GLY A 59 -16.38 6.16 -1.80
CA GLY A 59 -17.08 5.00 -1.25
C GLY A 59 -16.25 3.71 -1.20
N PHE A 60 -15.08 3.67 -1.83
CA PHE A 60 -14.16 2.55 -1.65
C PHE A 60 -13.54 2.55 -0.25
N LYS A 61 -13.43 1.37 0.36
CA LYS A 61 -12.83 1.20 1.69
C LYS A 61 -11.90 0.00 1.74
N ALA A 62 -10.78 0.13 2.43
CA ALA A 62 -9.93 -0.98 2.85
C ALA A 62 -10.34 -1.42 4.26
N VAL A 63 -10.36 -2.73 4.50
CA VAL A 63 -10.72 -3.31 5.80
C VAL A 63 -9.53 -4.07 6.36
N TYR A 64 -9.23 -3.81 7.62
CA TYR A 64 -8.19 -4.48 8.39
C TYR A 64 -8.85 -5.35 9.44
N ALA A 65 -8.35 -6.58 9.62
CA ALA A 65 -8.81 -7.48 10.68
C ALA A 65 -7.73 -7.58 11.76
N LEU A 66 -8.06 -7.19 12.99
CA LEU A 66 -7.15 -7.22 14.12
C LEU A 66 -7.58 -8.28 15.13
N PRO A 67 -6.85 -9.40 15.27
CA PRO A 67 -7.17 -10.40 16.29
C PRO A 67 -7.01 -9.81 17.69
N GLN A 68 -7.96 -10.13 18.56
CA GLN A 68 -7.97 -9.74 19.96
C GLN A 68 -7.57 -10.91 20.86
N LYS A 69 -7.16 -10.59 22.08
CA LYS A 69 -6.77 -11.60 23.09
C LYS A 69 -7.94 -12.49 23.53
N ASP A 70 -9.17 -12.00 23.42
CA ASP A 70 -10.39 -12.70 23.79
C ASP A 70 -10.91 -13.65 22.70
N GLY A 71 -10.15 -13.84 21.62
CA GLY A 71 -10.53 -14.71 20.51
C GLY A 71 -11.42 -14.05 19.46
N THR A 72 -11.68 -12.74 19.55
CA THR A 72 -12.49 -12.00 18.58
C THR A 72 -11.64 -11.20 17.59
N PHE A 73 -12.27 -10.61 16.57
CA PHE A 73 -11.63 -9.67 15.66
C PHE A 73 -12.22 -8.27 15.81
N ILE A 74 -11.36 -7.26 15.75
CA ILE A 74 -11.76 -5.87 15.52
C ILE A 74 -11.51 -5.54 14.06
N TYR A 75 -12.54 -5.03 13.38
CA TYR A 75 -12.46 -4.61 12.00
C TYR A 75 -12.34 -3.09 11.90
N ILE A 76 -11.32 -2.60 11.21
CA ILE A 76 -11.10 -1.19 10.96
C ILE A 76 -11.32 -0.91 9.47
N GLU A 77 -12.11 0.11 9.16
CA GLU A 77 -12.33 0.56 7.78
C GLU A 77 -11.57 1.87 7.52
N ARG A 78 -10.86 1.95 6.39
CA ARG A 78 -10.20 3.18 5.90
C ARG A 78 -10.68 3.51 4.50
N ALA A 79 -10.96 4.79 4.26
CA ALA A 79 -11.30 5.25 2.92
C ALA A 79 -10.11 5.08 1.98
N VAL A 80 -10.34 4.47 0.82
CA VAL A 80 -9.38 4.48 -0.28
C VAL A 80 -9.53 5.82 -1.00
N ILE A 81 -8.44 6.59 -1.06
CA ILE A 81 -8.42 7.94 -1.61
C ILE A 81 -7.80 8.00 -3.00
N ALA A 82 -6.94 7.04 -3.34
CA ALA A 82 -6.29 6.93 -4.63
C ALA A 82 -5.87 5.48 -4.93
N TRP A 83 -5.41 5.25 -6.14
CA TRP A 83 -4.88 3.99 -6.62
C TRP A 83 -3.49 4.22 -7.22
N MET A 84 -2.55 3.35 -6.86
CA MET A 84 -1.23 3.25 -7.48
C MET A 84 -1.29 2.25 -8.64
N LYS A 85 -1.01 2.70 -9.86
CA LYS A 85 -0.92 1.84 -11.03
C LYS A 85 0.47 1.22 -11.11
N ALA A 86 0.65 0.04 -10.54
CA ALA A 86 1.89 -0.72 -10.63
C ALA A 86 1.81 -1.83 -11.71
N PRO A 87 2.95 -2.35 -12.18
CA PRO A 87 2.96 -3.44 -13.16
C PRO A 87 2.23 -4.71 -12.72
N ALA A 88 2.24 -5.00 -11.41
CA ALA A 88 1.60 -6.19 -10.82
C ALA A 88 0.10 -6.01 -10.54
N GLY A 89 -0.44 -4.80 -10.67
CA GLY A 89 -1.82 -4.49 -10.32
C GLY A 89 -1.99 -3.06 -9.82
N ASN A 90 -3.24 -2.69 -9.55
CA ASN A 90 -3.55 -1.43 -8.90
C ASN A 90 -3.58 -1.63 -7.38
N TYR A 91 -2.80 -0.86 -6.65
CA TYR A 91 -2.75 -0.94 -5.19
C TYR A 91 -3.50 0.25 -4.57
N PRO A 92 -4.34 0.02 -3.53
CA PRO A 92 -5.06 1.09 -2.87
C PRO A 92 -4.11 2.00 -2.10
N VAL A 93 -4.41 3.29 -2.14
CA VAL A 93 -3.84 4.30 -1.24
C VAL A 93 -4.95 4.78 -0.33
N PHE A 94 -4.75 4.62 0.97
CA PHE A 94 -5.75 4.92 1.99
C PHE A 94 -5.38 6.17 2.79
N GLN A 95 -6.40 6.78 3.39
CA GLN A 95 -6.20 7.87 4.34
C GLN A 95 -5.64 7.30 5.65
N GLY A 96 -4.43 7.70 6.04
CA GLY A 96 -3.77 7.21 7.25
C GLY A 96 -2.46 7.95 7.54
N TYR A 97 -1.83 7.62 8.66
CA TYR A 97 -0.51 8.14 9.05
C TYR A 97 0.53 7.03 8.92
N GLU A 98 1.72 7.37 8.41
CA GLU A 98 2.84 6.44 8.34
C GLU A 98 3.24 6.01 9.77
N GLY A 99 2.93 4.75 10.13
CA GLY A 99 3.21 4.20 11.46
C GLY A 99 1.98 3.94 12.34
N ASP A 100 0.78 3.86 11.80
CA ASP A 100 -0.44 3.50 12.56
C ASP A 100 -0.51 2.03 13.01
N ALA A 101 0.58 1.27 12.86
CA ALA A 101 0.75 -0.13 13.28
C ALA A 101 -0.35 -1.07 12.78
N LEU A 102 -1.13 -0.64 11.78
CA LEU A 102 -2.06 -1.52 11.10
C LEU A 102 -1.28 -2.52 10.26
N PRO A 103 -1.70 -3.79 10.21
CA PRO A 103 -1.16 -4.78 9.28
C PRO A 103 -1.57 -4.40 7.86
N ASP A 104 -1.29 -5.30 6.91
CA ASP A 104 -1.87 -5.19 5.58
C ASP A 104 -3.41 -5.23 5.65
N TYR A 105 -4.08 -4.58 4.70
CA TYR A 105 -5.53 -4.68 4.61
C TYR A 105 -5.90 -6.07 4.06
N GLU A 106 -7.02 -6.61 4.50
CA GLU A 106 -7.49 -7.94 4.09
C GLU A 106 -8.38 -7.86 2.85
N VAL A 107 -9.27 -6.86 2.81
CA VAL A 107 -10.23 -6.69 1.71
C VAL A 107 -10.49 -5.25 1.32
N ILE A 108 -10.98 -5.07 0.10
CA ILE A 108 -11.53 -3.83 -0.42
C ILE A 108 -13.04 -3.97 -0.56
N VAL A 109 -13.77 -3.02 0.02
CA VAL A 109 -15.20 -2.83 -0.17
C VAL A 109 -15.42 -1.79 -1.26
N GLU A 110 -16.16 -2.16 -2.30
CA GLU A 110 -16.61 -1.24 -3.34
C GLU A 110 -17.78 -0.37 -2.86
N PRO A 111 -18.03 0.78 -3.52
CA PRO A 111 -19.22 1.59 -3.26
C PRO A 111 -20.54 0.83 -3.44
N SER A 112 -20.54 -0.25 -4.23
CA SER A 112 -21.68 -1.14 -4.44
C SER A 112 -21.99 -2.03 -3.22
N GLY A 113 -21.06 -2.15 -2.27
CA GLY A 113 -21.13 -3.08 -1.13
C GLY A 113 -20.45 -4.43 -1.39
N LYS A 114 -20.02 -4.71 -2.62
CA LYS A 114 -19.21 -5.89 -2.94
C LYS A 114 -17.85 -5.82 -2.28
N VAL A 115 -17.29 -6.98 -1.95
CA VAL A 115 -16.02 -7.10 -1.25
C VAL A 115 -15.07 -7.99 -2.06
N PHE A 116 -13.81 -7.58 -2.16
CA PHE A 116 -12.74 -8.28 -2.88
C PHE A 116 -11.53 -8.46 -1.97
N ASP A 117 -11.01 -9.67 -1.88
CA ASP A 117 -9.76 -9.94 -1.16
C ASP A 117 -8.52 -9.91 -2.07
N GLY A 118 -7.35 -10.12 -1.46
CA GLY A 118 -6.07 -10.15 -2.16
C GLY A 118 -5.88 -11.35 -3.09
N ASP A 119 -6.64 -12.43 -2.90
CA ASP A 119 -6.57 -13.66 -3.68
C ASP A 119 -7.54 -13.66 -4.88
N GLY A 120 -8.42 -12.65 -4.94
CA GLY A 120 -9.35 -12.44 -6.04
C GLY A 120 -10.73 -13.03 -5.79
N ASP A 121 -11.01 -13.50 -4.57
CA ASP A 121 -12.35 -13.92 -4.19
C ASP A 121 -13.25 -12.69 -4.01
N GLN A 122 -14.52 -12.88 -4.38
CA GLN A 122 -15.54 -11.84 -4.31
C GLN A 122 -16.67 -12.28 -3.36
N PHE A 123 -17.03 -11.40 -2.44
CA PHE A 123 -18.12 -11.60 -1.50
C PHE A 123 -19.23 -10.57 -1.76
N ASP A 124 -20.48 -10.99 -1.51
CA ASP A 124 -21.66 -10.14 -1.72
C ASP A 124 -21.80 -9.04 -0.66
N SER A 125 -21.16 -9.21 0.49
CA SER A 125 -21.17 -8.23 1.58
C SER A 125 -19.96 -8.38 2.50
N LEU A 126 -19.70 -7.35 3.30
CA LEU A 126 -18.65 -7.39 4.32
C LEU A 126 -18.94 -8.44 5.40
N ASP A 127 -20.20 -8.67 5.74
CA ASP A 127 -20.56 -9.68 6.74
C ASP A 127 -20.31 -11.10 6.21
N ALA A 128 -20.59 -11.35 4.92
CA ALA A 128 -20.28 -12.62 4.29
C ALA A 128 -18.76 -12.90 4.30
N TRP A 129 -17.95 -11.88 3.98
CA TRP A 129 -16.50 -11.98 4.09
C TRP A 129 -16.03 -12.21 5.53
N ARG A 130 -16.56 -11.48 6.53
CA ARG A 130 -16.17 -11.66 7.95
C ARG A 130 -16.41 -13.09 8.42
N SER A 131 -17.57 -13.67 8.12
CA SER A 131 -17.86 -15.06 8.49
C SER A 131 -16.87 -16.04 7.86
N PHE A 132 -16.54 -15.84 6.57
CA PHE A 132 -15.53 -16.65 5.89
C PHE A 132 -14.13 -16.48 6.51
N TYR A 133 -13.72 -15.23 6.77
CA TYR A 133 -12.41 -14.90 7.31
C TYR A 133 -12.20 -15.51 8.70
N GLU A 134 -13.21 -15.43 9.58
CA GLU A 134 -13.17 -15.99 10.93
C GLU A 134 -13.16 -17.52 10.93
N GLU A 135 -13.83 -18.17 9.97
CA GLU A 135 -13.78 -19.63 9.80
C GLU A 135 -12.38 -20.10 9.38
N GLN A 136 -11.72 -19.34 8.51
CA GLN A 136 -10.37 -19.68 8.03
C GLN A 136 -9.26 -19.28 8.99
N ASN A 137 -9.50 -18.30 9.85
CA ASN A 137 -8.53 -17.77 10.81
C ASN A 137 -9.02 -17.94 12.25
N PRO A 138 -9.19 -19.18 12.74
CA PRO A 138 -9.60 -19.41 14.11
C PRO A 138 -8.54 -18.86 15.07
N VAL A 139 -8.94 -17.94 15.95
CA VAL A 139 -8.03 -17.38 16.95
C VAL A 139 -7.68 -18.47 17.97
N CYS A 140 -6.40 -18.75 18.14
CA CYS A 140 -5.91 -19.84 18.99
C CYS A 140 -6.36 -19.65 20.46
N GLU A 141 -7.05 -20.64 21.03
CA GLU A 141 -7.57 -20.64 22.42
C GLU A 141 -6.48 -20.45 23.50
N SER A 142 -5.19 -20.54 23.15
CA SER A 142 -4.07 -20.46 24.10
C SER A 142 -3.81 -19.06 24.68
N VAL A 143 -4.54 -18.03 24.26
CA VAL A 143 -4.46 -16.67 24.86
C VAL A 143 -5.44 -16.50 26.03
N VAL A 144 -6.37 -17.43 26.23
CA VAL A 144 -7.42 -17.35 27.26
C VAL A 144 -6.95 -17.80 28.66
N ALA A 145 -5.73 -18.34 28.77
CA ALA A 145 -5.23 -18.98 29.99
C ALA A 145 -3.91 -18.40 30.55
N ALA A 146 -3.69 -17.09 30.48
CA ALA A 146 -2.57 -16.41 31.15
C ALA A 146 -3.02 -15.20 31.99
#